data_AF-S9ZM97-F1
#
_entry.id   AF-S9ZM97-F1
#
_cell.length_a   1.000
_cell.length_b   1.000
_cell.length_c   1.000
_cell.angle_alpha   90.00
_cell.angle_beta   90.00
_cell.angle_gamma   90.00
#
_symmetry.space_group_name_H-M   'P 1'
#
loop_
_entity.id
_entity.type
_entity.pdbx_description
1 polymer ?
#
loop_
_entity_poly.entity_id
_entity_poly.type
_entity_poly.pdbx_seq_one_letter_code
_entity_poly.pdbx_strand_id
1 'polypeptide(L)'
;MKILVVSNFFPPHFVGGAEIVAFQLAQALAARGHSVRVFAGDASRNQPGYDTTDDLHEGLPVRRVALTHKDFQAGGNDVAHPEVDALFGELLDTWRPDLVHAHHLLGLSLGIVRSAHARGVPVYMTLHDHWGFCFNSTRITSAGQLCHDTSRCATDCRAFITAGEQPLPLSFRQDYIRWQLQAVTGFILPSHYLANTYRAAGLPTDRVHVIPNGIDLQRFSHPAPAPRSAGTEARLRILFIGYMGPHKGVPQLLEALARLPGRRLQVDFVGAGHALSDYRRALAASAPAVSAKFWGRLPNADVAHRLAQADVLVLPSVCPENQPVSITEAMACGLPVVASRIGGIPELVEHQVTGLLATAGDAAALAACLQHYLDHPAQLAAHGAAARARIQAFALSAQVDQLEALFAAPVPPPPAALAVACHGRPHASTFDHVRRAFDAPPFAALGKPGAPAWVPAQWLAPQQAGLLWVADAPGRQAALARIKAYRAAAKPVLLDERNVRLLRQLDDAVLICRGAHEHALAFKALLGPIAISSPALVP
;
A
#
# COMPACT_ATOMS: atom_id res chain seq x y z
N MET A 1 24.79 11.00 -0.51
CA MET A 1 24.14 10.00 0.37
C MET A 1 24.06 8.66 -0.32
N LYS A 2 24.09 7.57 0.46
CA LYS A 2 23.81 6.20 0.08
C LYS A 2 22.35 5.88 0.40
N ILE A 3 21.54 5.72 -0.64
CA ILE A 3 20.08 5.55 -0.52
C ILE A 3 19.72 4.12 -0.90
N LEU A 4 19.14 3.37 0.04
CA LEU A 4 18.58 2.04 -0.23
C LEU A 4 17.10 2.18 -0.58
N VAL A 5 16.75 2.03 -1.86
CA VAL A 5 15.36 2.01 -2.32
C VAL A 5 14.79 0.62 -2.12
N VAL A 6 13.57 0.51 -1.59
CA VAL A 6 12.91 -0.77 -1.33
C VAL A 6 11.53 -0.82 -1.97
N SER A 7 11.27 -1.85 -2.76
CA SER A 7 9.99 -2.01 -3.49
C SER A 7 9.64 -3.48 -3.69
N ASN A 8 8.38 -3.85 -3.49
CA ASN A 8 7.82 -5.19 -3.68
C ASN A 8 8.13 -5.79 -5.05
N PHE A 9 8.12 -4.96 -6.10
CA PHE A 9 8.69 -5.29 -7.40
C PHE A 9 9.54 -4.14 -7.91
N PHE A 10 10.40 -4.46 -8.86
CA PHE A 10 11.21 -3.48 -9.58
C PHE A 10 11.41 -3.92 -11.03
N PRO A 11 11.36 -3.00 -12.00
CA PRO A 11 11.58 -3.30 -13.42
C PRO A 11 12.75 -4.28 -13.66
N PRO A 12 12.62 -5.21 -14.63
CA PRO A 12 11.58 -5.27 -15.67
C PRO A 12 10.23 -5.84 -15.21
N HIS A 13 10.10 -6.26 -13.95
CA HIS A 13 8.86 -6.79 -13.39
C HIS A 13 8.12 -5.72 -12.57
N PHE A 14 6.84 -5.49 -12.86
CA PHE A 14 6.01 -4.57 -12.10
C PHE A 14 4.52 -4.91 -12.25
N VAL A 15 3.73 -4.48 -11.26
CA VAL A 15 2.29 -4.71 -11.20
C VAL A 15 1.51 -3.43 -11.46
N GLY A 16 1.96 -2.29 -10.95
CA GLY A 16 1.25 -1.01 -11.08
C GLY A 16 2.16 0.21 -11.07
N GLY A 17 1.56 1.36 -10.72
CA GLY A 17 2.24 2.66 -10.73
C GLY A 17 3.25 2.84 -9.60
N ALA A 18 3.06 2.18 -8.45
CA ALA A 18 3.94 2.32 -7.29
C ALA A 18 5.39 1.92 -7.61
N GLU A 19 5.57 0.82 -8.34
CA GLU A 19 6.90 0.31 -8.69
C GLU A 19 7.55 1.13 -9.82
N ILE A 20 6.75 1.70 -10.72
CA ILE A 20 7.23 2.66 -11.72
C ILE A 20 7.73 3.93 -11.03
N VAL A 21 6.99 4.46 -10.05
CA VAL A 21 7.39 5.63 -9.27
C VAL A 21 8.68 5.34 -8.48
N ALA A 22 8.80 4.16 -7.86
CA ALA A 22 10.03 3.75 -7.17
C ALA A 22 11.25 3.74 -8.10
N PHE A 23 11.08 3.19 -9.30
CA PHE A 23 12.11 3.15 -10.31
C PHE A 23 12.52 4.55 -10.80
N GLN A 24 11.55 5.40 -11.16
CA GLN A 24 11.81 6.75 -11.63
C GLN A 24 12.54 7.60 -10.57
N LEU A 25 12.15 7.47 -9.31
CA LEU A 25 12.81 8.15 -8.21
C LEU A 25 14.22 7.61 -7.96
N ALA A 26 14.42 6.30 -8.01
CA ALA A 26 15.76 5.70 -7.89
C ALA A 26 16.71 6.23 -8.98
N GLN A 27 16.25 6.30 -10.24
CA GLN A 27 17.02 6.86 -11.35
C GLN A 27 17.30 8.35 -11.15
N ALA A 28 16.29 9.14 -10.78
CA ALA A 28 16.45 10.58 -10.61
C ALA A 28 17.40 10.92 -9.45
N LEU A 29 17.32 10.20 -8.33
CA LEU A 29 18.26 10.35 -7.22
C LEU A 29 19.68 9.95 -7.63
N ALA A 30 19.84 8.84 -8.36
CA ALA A 30 21.16 8.44 -8.88
C ALA A 30 21.75 9.50 -9.83
N ALA A 31 20.93 10.08 -10.71
CA ALA A 31 21.32 11.14 -11.63
C ALA A 31 21.75 12.43 -10.91
N ARG A 32 21.28 12.66 -9.67
CA ARG A 32 21.71 13.77 -8.80
C ARG A 32 22.96 13.45 -7.97
N GLY A 33 23.62 12.34 -8.24
CA GLY A 33 24.90 11.96 -7.61
C GLY A 33 24.75 11.19 -6.30
N HIS A 34 23.53 10.76 -5.93
CA HIS A 34 23.36 9.81 -4.83
C HIS A 34 23.85 8.42 -5.23
N SER A 35 24.45 7.70 -4.28
CA SER A 35 24.77 6.29 -4.46
C SER A 35 23.51 5.47 -4.17
N VAL A 36 22.78 5.07 -5.20
CA VAL A 36 21.51 4.34 -5.06
C VAL A 36 21.71 2.84 -5.24
N ARG A 37 21.09 2.05 -4.35
CA ARG A 37 20.93 0.60 -4.50
C ARG A 37 19.47 0.23 -4.24
N VAL A 38 19.00 -0.83 -4.87
CA VAL A 38 17.62 -1.29 -4.75
C VAL A 38 17.58 -2.66 -4.08
N PHE A 39 16.62 -2.87 -3.16
CA PHE A 39 16.23 -4.18 -2.65
C PHE A 39 14.78 -4.43 -3.05
N ALA A 40 14.53 -5.47 -3.85
CA ALA A 40 13.22 -5.69 -4.42
C ALA A 40 12.78 -7.15 -4.43
N GLY A 41 11.48 -7.38 -4.49
CA GLY A 41 10.93 -8.71 -4.72
C GLY A 41 10.96 -9.10 -6.20
N ASP A 42 11.00 -10.40 -6.45
CA ASP A 42 10.91 -11.01 -7.77
C ASP A 42 10.07 -12.28 -7.72
N ALA A 43 8.86 -12.22 -8.26
CA ALA A 43 7.96 -13.36 -8.35
C ALA A 43 8.05 -14.12 -9.69
N SER A 44 8.96 -13.76 -10.60
CA SER A 44 9.06 -14.36 -11.94
C SER A 44 9.37 -15.86 -11.88
N ARG A 45 10.20 -16.26 -10.91
CA ARG A 45 10.57 -17.67 -10.68
C ARG A 45 9.51 -18.43 -9.90
N ASN A 46 8.72 -17.74 -9.06
CA ASN A 46 7.72 -18.33 -8.16
C ASN A 46 8.26 -19.53 -7.35
N GLN A 47 9.46 -19.37 -6.79
CA GLN A 47 10.18 -20.42 -6.05
C GLN A 47 10.20 -20.11 -4.54
N PRO A 48 9.96 -21.11 -3.67
CA PRO A 48 10.06 -20.93 -2.23
C PRO A 48 11.53 -20.76 -1.80
N GLY A 49 11.76 -20.14 -0.63
CA GLY A 49 13.08 -20.09 0.02
C GLY A 49 13.74 -18.71 0.09
N TYR A 50 13.19 -17.70 -0.59
CA TYR A 50 13.69 -16.31 -0.57
C TYR A 50 15.13 -16.12 -1.04
N ASP A 51 15.63 -16.98 -1.93
CA ASP A 51 16.97 -16.82 -2.52
C ASP A 51 17.16 -15.44 -3.15
N THR A 52 18.39 -14.92 -3.07
CA THR A 52 18.71 -13.61 -3.64
C THR A 52 19.53 -13.70 -4.92
N THR A 53 19.32 -12.73 -5.81
CA THR A 53 20.14 -12.53 -7.00
C THR A 53 20.44 -11.05 -7.13
N ASP A 54 21.69 -10.71 -7.49
CA ASP A 54 22.08 -9.33 -7.76
C ASP A 54 22.16 -9.10 -9.27
N ASP A 55 21.54 -8.02 -9.77
CA ASP A 55 21.58 -7.59 -11.17
C ASP A 55 21.79 -6.08 -11.31
N LEU A 56 21.98 -5.62 -12.55
CA LEU A 56 21.99 -4.21 -12.92
C LEU A 56 20.77 -3.94 -13.81
N HIS A 57 19.90 -3.05 -13.36
CA HIS A 57 18.75 -2.60 -14.15
C HIS A 57 18.91 -1.12 -14.48
N GLU A 58 19.14 -0.81 -15.76
CA GLU A 58 19.40 0.56 -16.24
C GLU A 58 20.47 1.30 -15.42
N GLY A 59 21.56 0.59 -15.09
CA GLY A 59 22.68 1.13 -14.32
C GLY A 59 22.48 1.14 -12.80
N LEU A 60 21.29 0.82 -12.30
CA LEU A 60 21.03 0.69 -10.86
C LEU A 60 21.37 -0.73 -10.38
N PRO A 61 22.17 -0.90 -9.30
CA PRO A 61 22.36 -2.20 -8.66
C PRO A 61 21.10 -2.60 -7.91
N VAL A 62 20.57 -3.78 -8.23
CA VAL A 62 19.35 -4.33 -7.63
C VAL A 62 19.67 -5.68 -7.00
N ARG A 63 19.30 -5.83 -5.72
CA ARG A 63 19.22 -7.12 -5.04
C ARG A 63 17.78 -7.60 -5.07
N ARG A 64 17.53 -8.72 -5.73
CA ARG A 64 16.20 -9.32 -5.87
C ARG A 64 16.02 -10.48 -4.92
N VAL A 65 14.90 -10.52 -4.21
CA VAL A 65 14.47 -11.62 -3.36
C VAL A 65 13.43 -12.44 -4.11
N ALA A 66 13.66 -13.74 -4.25
CA ALA A 66 12.68 -14.64 -4.85
C ALA A 66 11.40 -14.69 -4.00
N LEU A 67 10.26 -14.36 -4.62
CA LEU A 67 8.94 -14.42 -4.00
C LEU A 67 8.05 -15.42 -4.74
N THR A 68 7.00 -15.87 -4.07
CA THR A 68 5.97 -16.75 -4.60
C THR A 68 4.62 -16.05 -4.63
N HIS A 69 3.66 -16.61 -5.37
CA HIS A 69 2.28 -16.12 -5.35
C HIS A 69 1.65 -16.12 -3.95
N LYS A 70 2.12 -17.00 -3.04
CA LYS A 70 1.61 -17.08 -1.66
C LYS A 70 1.97 -15.84 -0.85
N ASP A 71 3.12 -15.22 -1.14
CA ASP A 71 3.59 -14.03 -0.42
C ASP A 71 2.70 -12.80 -0.69
N PHE A 72 1.97 -12.80 -1.82
CA PHE A 72 1.01 -11.75 -2.17
C PHE A 72 -0.44 -12.09 -1.76
N GLN A 73 -0.69 -13.23 -1.12
CA GLN A 73 -2.05 -13.62 -0.76
C GLN A 73 -2.52 -12.85 0.47
N ALA A 74 -3.41 -11.87 0.25
CA ALA A 74 -4.07 -11.12 1.32
C ALA A 74 -4.74 -12.02 2.38
N GLY A 75 -5.15 -13.26 2.04
CA GLY A 75 -5.73 -14.18 3.01
C GLY A 75 -4.77 -14.79 4.03
N GLY A 76 -3.46 -14.67 3.80
CA GLY A 76 -2.39 -15.29 4.58
C GLY A 76 -1.46 -14.29 5.26
N ASN A 77 -0.18 -14.65 5.36
CA ASN A 77 0.87 -13.78 5.87
C ASN A 77 1.55 -13.07 4.69
N ASP A 78 1.11 -11.85 4.39
CA ASP A 78 1.61 -10.98 3.31
C ASP A 78 2.52 -9.85 3.83
N VAL A 79 2.89 -9.90 5.11
CA VAL A 79 3.52 -8.80 5.83
C VAL A 79 4.76 -9.20 6.65
N ALA A 80 4.91 -10.46 7.06
CA ALA A 80 5.96 -10.88 8.00
C ALA A 80 6.77 -12.07 7.49
N HIS A 81 8.00 -11.83 7.01
CA HIS A 81 8.85 -12.87 6.43
C HIS A 81 10.25 -12.76 7.06
N PRO A 82 10.50 -13.45 8.20
CA PRO A 82 11.75 -13.33 8.97
C PRO A 82 13.01 -13.61 8.16
N GLU A 83 12.92 -14.49 7.16
CA GLU A 83 14.00 -14.80 6.23
C GLU A 83 14.34 -13.58 5.36
N VAL A 84 13.32 -12.86 4.87
CA VAL A 84 13.49 -11.60 4.13
C VAL A 84 14.06 -10.51 5.04
N ASP A 85 13.62 -10.45 6.30
CA ASP A 85 14.16 -9.51 7.30
C ASP A 85 15.66 -9.74 7.54
N ALA A 86 16.10 -11.00 7.58
CA ALA A 86 17.50 -11.37 7.75
C ALA A 86 18.34 -10.97 6.53
N LEU A 87 17.88 -11.28 5.31
CA LEU A 87 18.54 -10.89 4.06
C LEU A 87 18.68 -9.37 3.93
N PHE A 88 17.62 -8.64 4.30
CA PHE A 88 17.66 -7.18 4.33
C PHE A 88 18.64 -6.67 5.40
N GLY A 89 18.63 -7.26 6.60
CA GLY A 89 19.56 -6.94 7.67
C GLY A 89 21.03 -7.09 7.25
N GLU A 90 21.37 -8.19 6.58
CA GLU A 90 22.72 -8.42 6.02
C GLU A 90 23.10 -7.31 5.03
N LEU A 91 22.17 -6.91 4.15
CA LEU A 91 22.42 -5.81 3.22
C LEU A 91 22.64 -4.47 3.94
N LEU A 92 21.91 -4.19 5.02
CA LEU A 92 22.14 -3.01 5.84
C LEU A 92 23.52 -3.04 6.49
N ASP A 93 23.95 -4.18 7.03
CA ASP A 93 25.22 -4.34 7.74
C ASP A 93 26.43 -4.22 6.80
N THR A 94 26.30 -4.77 5.59
CA THR A 94 27.36 -4.78 4.57
C THR A 94 27.39 -3.48 3.77
N TRP A 95 26.25 -3.01 3.27
CA TRP A 95 26.20 -1.82 2.42
C TRP A 95 26.09 -0.53 3.21
N ARG A 96 25.58 -0.52 4.45
CA ARG A 96 25.48 0.67 5.32
C ARG A 96 24.91 1.91 4.60
N PRO A 97 23.60 1.88 4.26
CA PRO A 97 22.91 3.06 3.74
C PRO A 97 22.86 4.20 4.76
N ASP A 98 22.80 5.44 4.26
CA ASP A 98 22.49 6.62 5.07
C ASP A 98 20.98 6.67 5.38
N LEU A 99 20.14 6.16 4.48
CA LEU A 99 18.70 6.03 4.66
C LEU A 99 18.09 4.92 3.80
N VAL A 100 16.90 4.47 4.18
CA VAL A 100 16.02 3.61 3.39
C VAL A 100 14.86 4.42 2.86
N HIS A 101 14.62 4.36 1.55
CA HIS A 101 13.41 4.89 0.92
C HIS A 101 12.51 3.73 0.49
N ALA A 102 11.53 3.40 1.32
CA ALA A 102 10.59 2.31 1.08
C ALA A 102 9.36 2.81 0.30
N HIS A 103 8.88 2.01 -0.64
CA HIS A 103 7.68 2.30 -1.41
C HIS A 103 6.54 1.36 -0.99
N HIS A 104 6.35 0.27 -1.73
CA HIS A 104 5.35 -0.74 -1.42
C HIS A 104 6.06 -2.02 -0.96
N LEU A 105 5.61 -2.63 0.15
CA LEU A 105 6.32 -3.75 0.79
C LEU A 105 5.53 -5.07 0.78
N LEU A 106 4.39 -5.12 0.10
CA LEU A 106 3.58 -6.33 -0.05
C LEU A 106 4.42 -7.49 -0.59
N GLY A 107 4.34 -8.65 0.06
CA GLY A 107 5.06 -9.86 -0.32
C GLY A 107 6.54 -9.87 0.02
N LEU A 108 7.17 -8.72 0.28
CA LEU A 108 8.39 -8.66 1.07
C LEU A 108 7.99 -8.76 2.55
N SER A 109 8.71 -8.12 3.47
CA SER A 109 8.28 -8.00 4.85
C SER A 109 8.23 -6.56 5.30
N LEU A 110 7.32 -6.24 6.22
CA LEU A 110 7.34 -5.01 6.99
C LEU A 110 8.38 -5.04 8.11
N GLY A 111 8.90 -6.20 8.49
CA GLY A 111 9.96 -6.33 9.50
C GLY A 111 11.24 -5.60 9.16
N ILE A 112 11.51 -5.39 7.87
CA ILE A 112 12.63 -4.59 7.37
C ILE A 112 12.64 -3.16 7.91
N VAL A 113 11.46 -2.56 8.20
CA VAL A 113 11.37 -1.20 8.77
C VAL A 113 12.02 -1.18 10.15
N ARG A 114 11.67 -2.14 11.00
CA ARG A 114 12.28 -2.27 12.33
C ARG A 114 13.72 -2.78 12.28
N SER A 115 14.07 -3.58 11.27
CA SER A 115 15.45 -4.01 11.03
C SER A 115 16.38 -2.82 10.74
N ALA A 116 15.91 -1.85 9.94
CA ALA A 116 16.61 -0.58 9.70
C ALA A 116 16.65 0.30 10.95
N HIS A 117 15.52 0.47 11.62
CA HIS A 117 15.44 1.26 12.84
C HIS A 117 16.39 0.76 13.95
N ALA A 118 16.49 -0.56 14.15
CA ALA A 118 17.39 -1.17 15.13
C ALA A 118 18.88 -0.89 14.85
N ARG A 119 19.22 -0.53 13.61
CA ARG A 119 20.57 -0.14 13.17
C ARG A 119 20.77 1.37 13.10
N GLY A 120 19.78 2.16 13.53
CA GLY A 120 19.83 3.61 13.46
C GLY A 120 19.70 4.17 12.03
N VAL A 121 19.26 3.36 11.07
CA VAL A 121 19.06 3.81 9.68
C VAL A 121 17.65 4.38 9.54
N PRO A 122 17.48 5.66 9.17
CA PRO A 122 16.16 6.26 8.99
C PRO A 122 15.41 5.64 7.81
N VAL A 123 14.10 5.46 7.97
CA VAL A 123 13.22 4.90 6.95
C VAL A 123 12.20 5.94 6.54
N TYR A 124 12.28 6.40 5.30
CA TYR A 124 11.23 7.21 4.68
C TYR A 124 10.36 6.29 3.83
N MET A 125 9.06 6.29 4.07
CA MET A 125 8.12 5.40 3.39
C MET A 125 7.11 6.17 2.55
N THR A 126 7.15 5.99 1.24
CA THR A 126 6.10 6.48 0.34
C THR A 126 4.95 5.50 0.31
N LEU A 127 3.81 5.88 0.87
CA LEU A 127 2.59 5.05 0.87
C LEU A 127 1.81 5.35 -0.42
N HIS A 128 1.72 4.36 -1.30
CA HIS A 128 1.12 4.52 -2.64
C HIS A 128 -0.39 4.30 -2.67
N ASP A 129 -0.91 3.52 -1.73
CA ASP A 129 -2.30 3.08 -1.68
C ASP A 129 -2.75 2.86 -0.22
N HIS A 130 -3.87 2.15 -0.02
CA HIS A 130 -4.43 1.93 1.30
C HIS A 130 -3.92 0.65 2.00
N TRP A 131 -2.96 -0.10 1.42
CA TRP A 131 -2.50 -1.40 1.95
C TRP A 131 -2.01 -1.34 3.40
N GLY A 132 -1.39 -0.21 3.77
CA GLY A 132 -0.85 0.00 5.13
C GLY A 132 -1.91 0.09 6.23
N PHE A 133 -3.21 0.05 5.91
CA PHE A 133 -4.28 0.03 6.91
C PHE A 133 -5.54 -0.74 6.48
N CYS A 134 -5.79 -0.85 5.18
CA CYS A 134 -6.93 -1.52 4.60
C CYS A 134 -6.56 -2.92 4.14
N PHE A 135 -7.22 -3.93 4.68
CA PHE A 135 -7.05 -5.33 4.27
C PHE A 135 -7.28 -5.57 2.77
N ASN A 136 -8.30 -4.93 2.20
CA ASN A 136 -8.66 -5.09 0.79
C ASN A 136 -7.85 -4.17 -0.15
N SER A 137 -7.07 -3.22 0.39
CA SER A 137 -6.38 -2.12 -0.32
C SER A 137 -7.24 -1.21 -1.22
N THR A 138 -8.52 -1.52 -1.44
CA THR A 138 -9.46 -0.75 -2.26
C THR A 138 -10.40 0.13 -1.44
N ARG A 139 -10.41 -0.04 -0.10
CA ARG A 139 -11.43 0.48 0.81
C ARG A 139 -12.86 0.09 0.45
N ILE A 140 -13.06 -0.97 -0.33
CA ILE A 140 -14.38 -1.53 -0.61
C ILE A 140 -14.61 -2.73 0.33
N THR A 141 -15.73 -2.73 1.05
CA THR A 141 -16.14 -3.82 1.96
C THR A 141 -16.55 -5.08 1.19
N SER A 142 -16.76 -6.19 1.89
CA SER A 142 -17.28 -7.42 1.25
C SER A 142 -18.69 -7.24 0.65
N ALA A 143 -19.44 -6.26 1.17
CA ALA A 143 -20.75 -5.85 0.65
C ALA A 143 -20.68 -4.85 -0.52
N GLY A 144 -19.48 -4.55 -1.03
CA GLY A 144 -19.30 -3.61 -2.16
C GLY A 144 -19.46 -2.13 -1.79
N GLN A 145 -19.45 -1.79 -0.50
CA GLN A 145 -19.64 -0.42 -0.02
C GLN A 145 -18.29 0.24 0.30
N LEU A 146 -18.23 1.58 0.24
CA LEU A 146 -17.05 2.32 0.69
C LEU A 146 -16.87 2.17 2.21
N CYS A 147 -15.66 1.81 2.63
CA CYS A 147 -15.28 1.67 4.02
C CYS A 147 -14.91 3.03 4.64
N HIS A 148 -15.60 3.38 5.73
CA HIS A 148 -15.38 4.60 6.50
C HIS A 148 -14.75 4.35 7.88
N ASP A 149 -14.71 3.10 8.33
CA ASP A 149 -14.21 2.73 9.66
C ASP A 149 -13.37 1.44 9.59
N THR A 150 -12.06 1.59 9.74
CA THR A 150 -11.10 0.48 9.66
C THR A 150 -11.04 -0.35 10.95
N SER A 151 -11.72 0.08 12.02
CA SER A 151 -11.85 -0.72 13.25
C SER A 151 -12.84 -1.87 13.09
N ARG A 152 -13.74 -1.78 12.10
CA ARG A 152 -14.77 -2.79 11.81
C ARG A 152 -14.38 -3.81 10.74
N CYS A 153 -13.10 -3.86 10.33
CA CYS A 153 -12.67 -4.77 9.27
C CYS A 153 -13.00 -6.25 9.56
N ALA A 154 -13.03 -6.66 10.84
CA ALA A 154 -13.41 -8.02 11.24
C ALA A 154 -14.86 -8.38 10.85
N THR A 155 -15.76 -7.40 10.83
CA THR A 155 -17.18 -7.59 10.50
C THR A 155 -17.47 -7.27 9.04
N ASP A 156 -16.95 -6.14 8.54
CA ASP A 156 -17.34 -5.59 7.24
C ASP A 156 -16.49 -6.14 6.07
N CYS A 157 -15.34 -6.75 6.37
CA CYS A 157 -14.43 -7.28 5.34
C CYS A 157 -14.08 -8.74 5.57
N ARG A 158 -13.36 -9.05 6.66
CA ARG A 158 -12.83 -10.38 6.95
C ARG A 158 -12.50 -10.54 8.42
N ALA A 159 -13.07 -11.56 9.06
CA ALA A 159 -12.84 -11.82 10.49
C ALA A 159 -11.44 -12.39 10.79
N PHE A 160 -10.93 -13.27 9.93
CA PHE A 160 -9.71 -14.04 10.19
C PHE A 160 -8.74 -14.05 9.01
N ILE A 161 -7.44 -13.98 9.30
CA ILE A 161 -6.34 -14.29 8.39
C ILE A 161 -5.76 -15.66 8.71
N THR A 162 -4.95 -16.24 7.83
CA THR A 162 -4.18 -17.45 8.13
C THR A 162 -2.71 -17.11 8.35
N ALA A 163 -2.11 -17.71 9.38
CA ALA A 163 -0.67 -17.65 9.59
C ALA A 163 -0.15 -19.07 9.77
N GLY A 164 0.37 -19.66 8.69
CA GLY A 164 0.51 -21.12 8.58
C GLY A 164 -0.87 -21.78 8.48
N GLU A 165 -1.11 -22.83 9.25
CA GLU A 165 -2.40 -23.56 9.27
C GLU A 165 -3.42 -22.99 10.25
N GLN A 166 -3.06 -21.95 11.02
CA GLN A 166 -3.93 -21.44 12.10
C GLN A 166 -4.68 -20.16 11.69
N PRO A 167 -6.01 -20.10 11.89
CA PRO A 167 -6.79 -18.88 11.72
C PRO A 167 -6.56 -17.92 12.90
N LEU A 168 -6.23 -16.67 12.60
CA LEU A 168 -6.00 -15.61 13.58
C LEU A 168 -6.90 -14.39 13.29
N PRO A 169 -7.33 -13.62 14.31
CA PRO A 169 -8.10 -12.40 14.08
C PRO A 169 -7.38 -11.44 13.14
N LEU A 170 -8.12 -10.81 12.22
CA LEU A 170 -7.54 -9.81 11.30
C LEU A 170 -6.86 -8.64 12.05
N SER A 171 -7.32 -8.32 13.27
CA SER A 171 -6.73 -7.28 14.10
C SER A 171 -5.24 -7.51 14.39
N PHE A 172 -4.75 -8.76 14.38
CA PHE A 172 -3.34 -9.07 14.60
C PHE A 172 -2.46 -8.63 13.41
N ARG A 173 -2.97 -8.78 12.18
CA ARG A 173 -2.31 -8.23 10.97
C ARG A 173 -2.20 -6.72 11.07
N GLN A 174 -3.31 -6.10 11.42
CA GLN A 174 -3.44 -4.67 11.61
C GLN A 174 -2.47 -4.17 12.69
N ASP A 175 -2.46 -4.78 13.88
CA ASP A 175 -1.54 -4.40 14.95
C ASP A 175 -0.07 -4.60 14.59
N TYR A 176 0.26 -5.65 13.85
CA TYR A 176 1.60 -5.83 13.31
C TYR A 176 2.00 -4.69 12.37
N ILE A 177 1.15 -4.34 11.40
CA ILE A 177 1.40 -3.22 10.50
C ILE A 177 1.57 -1.92 11.30
N ARG A 178 0.67 -1.66 12.25
CA ARG A 178 0.73 -0.50 13.15
C ARG A 178 2.07 -0.41 13.87
N TRP A 179 2.49 -1.52 14.45
CA TRP A 179 3.76 -1.61 15.17
C TRP A 179 4.95 -1.37 14.25
N GLN A 180 4.95 -1.91 13.04
CA GLN A 180 6.04 -1.67 12.08
C GLN A 180 6.08 -0.21 11.62
N LEU A 181 4.93 0.38 11.28
CA LEU A 181 4.85 1.76 10.82
C LEU A 181 5.28 2.77 11.90
N GLN A 182 5.13 2.48 13.20
CA GLN A 182 5.65 3.36 14.26
C GLN A 182 7.17 3.61 14.17
N ALA A 183 7.94 2.69 13.58
CA ALA A 183 9.38 2.81 13.41
C ALA A 183 9.79 3.61 12.15
N VAL A 184 8.82 4.04 11.33
CA VAL A 184 9.08 4.89 10.16
C VAL A 184 9.46 6.30 10.62
N THR A 185 10.49 6.85 9.98
CA THR A 185 11.03 8.20 10.21
C THR A 185 10.13 9.26 9.62
N GLY A 186 9.73 9.10 8.35
CA GLY A 186 8.86 10.03 7.64
C GLY A 186 7.96 9.29 6.65
N PHE A 187 6.68 9.64 6.64
CA PHE A 187 5.72 9.14 5.69
C PHE A 187 5.55 10.13 4.55
N ILE A 188 5.70 9.65 3.33
CA ILE A 188 5.49 10.43 2.11
C ILE A 188 4.17 9.99 1.49
N LEU A 189 3.23 10.93 1.36
CA LEU A 189 1.90 10.69 0.83
C LEU A 189 1.70 11.49 -0.45
N PRO A 190 1.37 10.85 -1.59
CA PRO A 190 1.21 11.56 -2.86
C PRO A 190 0.02 12.53 -2.92
N SER A 191 -0.94 12.44 -2.00
CA SER A 191 -2.12 13.32 -2.00
C SER A 191 -2.56 13.70 -0.59
N HIS A 192 -3.25 14.82 -0.48
CA HIS A 192 -3.92 15.21 0.76
C HIS A 192 -5.01 14.21 1.14
N TYR A 193 -5.73 13.67 0.16
CA TYR A 193 -6.71 12.60 0.35
C TYR A 193 -6.10 11.40 1.07
N LEU A 194 -4.97 10.89 0.57
CA LEU A 194 -4.34 9.72 1.17
C LEU A 194 -3.75 10.05 2.54
N ALA A 195 -3.13 11.22 2.71
CA ALA A 195 -2.66 11.69 4.01
C ALA A 195 -3.79 11.78 5.04
N ASN A 196 -4.93 12.38 4.69
CA ASN A 196 -6.08 12.48 5.57
C ASN A 196 -6.71 11.11 5.86
N THR A 197 -6.71 10.21 4.88
CA THR A 197 -7.18 8.83 5.07
C THR A 197 -6.30 8.05 6.04
N TYR A 198 -4.97 8.15 5.90
CA TYR A 198 -4.04 7.51 6.84
C TYR A 198 -4.12 8.13 8.24
N ARG A 199 -4.26 9.46 8.34
CA ARG A 199 -4.50 10.15 9.62
C ARG A 199 -5.78 9.66 10.29
N ALA A 200 -6.86 9.49 9.53
CA ALA A 200 -8.10 8.91 10.04
C ALA A 200 -7.95 7.44 10.48
N ALA A 201 -7.02 6.70 9.87
CA ALA A 201 -6.60 5.37 10.33
C ALA A 201 -5.60 5.39 11.50
N GLY A 202 -5.19 6.59 11.96
CA GLY A 202 -4.33 6.83 13.12
C GLY A 202 -2.89 7.24 12.81
N LEU A 203 -2.44 7.33 11.54
CA LEU A 203 -1.04 7.61 11.23
C LEU A 203 -0.53 8.89 11.95
N PRO A 204 0.66 8.85 12.62
CA PRO A 204 1.22 10.02 13.31
C PRO A 204 1.28 11.24 12.42
N THR A 205 0.66 12.35 12.83
CA THR A 205 0.52 13.56 12.00
C THR A 205 1.82 14.34 11.87
N ASP A 206 2.73 14.22 12.84
CA ASP A 206 4.03 14.91 12.95
C ASP A 206 5.07 14.45 11.93
N ARG A 207 4.83 13.31 11.26
CA ARG A 207 5.75 12.69 10.29
C ARG A 207 5.16 12.53 8.91
N VAL A 208 4.02 13.17 8.66
CA VAL A 208 3.28 13.05 7.39
C VAL A 208 3.64 14.22 6.49
N HIS A 209 4.28 13.90 5.37
CA HIS A 209 4.68 14.84 4.33
C HIS A 209 3.84 14.56 3.08
N VAL A 210 3.11 15.56 2.61
CA VAL A 210 2.38 15.45 1.34
C VAL A 210 3.32 15.89 0.23
N ILE A 211 3.86 14.92 -0.51
CA ILE A 211 4.78 15.14 -1.64
C ILE A 211 4.20 14.34 -2.81
N PRO A 212 3.59 15.02 -3.81
CA PRO A 212 2.98 14.35 -4.96
C PRO A 212 3.95 13.48 -5.73
N ASN A 213 3.45 12.40 -6.35
CA ASN A 213 4.24 11.63 -7.29
C ASN A 213 4.62 12.50 -8.49
N GLY A 214 5.90 12.45 -8.84
CA GLY A 214 6.47 13.19 -9.94
C GLY A 214 6.18 12.53 -11.29
N ILE A 215 6.18 13.33 -12.35
CA ILE A 215 6.07 12.86 -13.72
C ILE A 215 7.24 13.36 -14.57
N ASP A 216 7.77 12.47 -15.40
CA ASP A 216 8.71 12.83 -16.46
C ASP A 216 7.96 13.52 -17.62
N LEU A 217 7.94 14.85 -17.57
CA LEU A 217 7.24 15.67 -18.56
C LEU A 217 7.86 15.56 -19.96
N GLN A 218 9.15 15.24 -20.09
CA GLN A 218 9.84 15.13 -21.37
C GLN A 218 9.36 13.89 -22.12
N ARG A 219 9.20 12.77 -21.43
CA ARG A 219 8.64 11.53 -22.00
C ARG A 219 7.25 11.71 -22.62
N PHE A 220 6.45 12.64 -22.10
CA PHE A 220 5.09 12.92 -22.59
C PHE A 220 5.01 14.20 -23.43
N SER A 221 6.14 14.74 -23.86
CA SER A 221 6.21 15.91 -24.76
C SER A 221 5.99 15.49 -26.21
N HIS A 222 4.84 14.90 -26.50
CA HIS A 222 4.40 14.65 -27.87
C HIS A 222 3.56 15.84 -28.36
N PRO A 223 3.62 16.19 -29.66
CA PRO A 223 2.69 17.16 -30.22
C PRO A 223 1.26 16.66 -29.99
N ALA A 224 0.36 17.53 -29.53
CA ALA A 224 -1.05 17.21 -29.45
C ALA A 224 -1.53 16.68 -30.82
N PRO A 225 -2.42 15.67 -30.86
CA PRO A 225 -2.96 15.21 -32.12
C PRO A 225 -3.56 16.40 -32.88
N ALA A 226 -3.44 16.38 -34.20
CA ALA A 226 -3.98 17.43 -35.06
C ALA A 226 -5.45 17.74 -34.66
N PRO A 227 -5.85 19.03 -34.62
CA PRO A 227 -7.22 19.42 -34.31
C PRO A 227 -8.20 18.61 -35.16
N ARG A 228 -9.27 18.12 -34.54
CA ARG A 228 -10.31 17.40 -35.28
C ARG A 228 -10.85 18.30 -36.39
N SER A 229 -10.97 17.75 -37.60
CA SER A 229 -11.79 18.36 -38.64
C SER A 229 -13.22 18.50 -38.11
N ALA A 230 -13.78 19.72 -38.20
CA ALA A 230 -15.15 19.99 -37.82
C ALA A 230 -16.08 19.22 -38.78
N GLY A 231 -17.00 18.40 -38.24
CA GLY A 231 -17.93 17.62 -39.04
C GLY A 231 -18.75 16.64 -38.21
N THR A 232 -19.93 16.28 -38.72
CA THR A 232 -20.91 15.37 -38.08
C THR A 232 -20.44 13.92 -37.98
N GLU A 233 -19.39 13.54 -38.71
CA GLU A 233 -18.81 12.19 -38.72
C GLU A 233 -17.58 12.02 -37.81
N ALA A 234 -17.06 13.10 -37.22
CA ALA A 234 -15.86 13.01 -36.40
C ALA A 234 -16.13 12.23 -35.09
N ARG A 235 -15.31 11.21 -34.81
CA ARG A 235 -15.42 10.35 -33.61
C ARG A 235 -14.64 10.91 -32.43
N LEU A 236 -15.24 10.90 -31.24
CA LEU A 236 -14.53 11.10 -29.96
C LEU A 236 -13.67 9.88 -29.66
N ARG A 237 -12.35 10.11 -29.60
CA ARG A 237 -11.33 9.09 -29.29
C ARG A 237 -11.12 9.04 -27.79
N ILE A 238 -11.76 8.09 -27.14
CA ILE A 238 -11.73 7.88 -25.70
C ILE A 238 -10.65 6.85 -25.38
N LEU A 239 -9.84 7.12 -24.36
CA LEU A 239 -8.83 6.19 -23.88
C LEU A 239 -9.06 5.82 -22.42
N PHE A 240 -9.10 4.53 -22.14
CA PHE A 240 -9.02 3.98 -20.80
C PHE A 240 -7.67 3.26 -20.65
N ILE A 241 -6.90 3.60 -19.62
CA ILE A 241 -5.66 2.90 -19.26
C ILE A 241 -5.75 2.44 -17.81
N GLY A 242 -5.69 1.13 -17.59
CA GLY A 242 -5.68 0.56 -16.24
C GLY A 242 -5.99 -0.93 -16.19
N TYR A 243 -5.94 -1.49 -14.97
CA TYR A 243 -6.33 -2.89 -14.75
C TYR A 243 -7.81 -3.10 -15.04
N MET A 244 -8.15 -4.14 -15.80
CA MET A 244 -9.54 -4.49 -16.16
C MET A 244 -10.22 -5.25 -15.02
N GLY A 245 -10.42 -4.57 -13.89
CA GLY A 245 -11.17 -5.03 -12.74
C GLY A 245 -12.38 -4.13 -12.44
N PRO A 246 -13.44 -4.65 -11.80
CA PRO A 246 -14.64 -3.88 -11.52
C PRO A 246 -14.38 -2.59 -10.74
N HIS A 247 -13.40 -2.60 -9.84
CA HIS A 247 -13.03 -1.44 -9.02
C HIS A 247 -12.51 -0.24 -9.83
N LYS A 248 -12.03 -0.45 -11.06
CA LYS A 248 -11.64 0.63 -12.00
C LYS A 248 -12.81 1.22 -12.78
N GLY A 249 -14.04 0.79 -12.49
CA GLY A 249 -15.26 1.37 -13.05
C GLY A 249 -15.52 1.03 -14.52
N VAL A 250 -14.87 0.00 -15.06
CA VAL A 250 -15.11 -0.45 -16.44
C VAL A 250 -16.59 -0.77 -16.68
N PRO A 251 -17.33 -1.44 -15.77
CA PRO A 251 -18.77 -1.66 -15.96
C PRO A 251 -19.56 -0.36 -16.19
N GLN A 252 -19.27 0.69 -15.41
CA GLN A 252 -19.90 2.00 -15.54
C GLN A 252 -19.53 2.67 -16.87
N LEU A 253 -18.28 2.50 -17.34
CA LEU A 253 -17.88 2.98 -18.66
C LEU A 253 -18.66 2.27 -19.77
N LEU A 254 -18.82 0.94 -19.71
CA LEU A 254 -19.59 0.21 -20.72
C LEU A 254 -21.06 0.65 -20.76
N GLU A 255 -21.67 0.86 -19.59
CA GLU A 255 -23.04 1.37 -19.50
C GLU A 255 -23.15 2.82 -20.02
N ALA A 256 -22.17 3.67 -19.71
CA ALA A 256 -22.12 5.04 -20.22
C ALA A 256 -22.01 5.06 -21.77
N LEU A 257 -21.16 4.21 -22.34
CA LEU A 257 -20.98 4.10 -23.80
C LEU A 257 -22.26 3.63 -24.51
N ALA A 258 -23.05 2.75 -23.90
CA ALA A 258 -24.33 2.30 -24.44
C ALA A 258 -25.40 3.39 -24.50
N ARG A 259 -25.25 4.47 -23.71
CA ARG A 259 -26.16 5.63 -23.68
C ARG A 259 -25.83 6.70 -24.72
N LEU A 260 -24.70 6.59 -25.40
CA LEU A 260 -24.15 7.60 -26.30
C LEU A 260 -24.31 7.21 -27.78
N PRO A 261 -24.23 8.17 -28.72
CA PRO A 261 -24.31 7.88 -30.15
C PRO A 261 -23.06 7.11 -30.63
N GLY A 262 -23.08 5.78 -30.55
CA GLY A 262 -21.91 4.92 -30.71
C GLY A 262 -21.09 5.13 -32.00
N ARG A 263 -21.73 5.49 -33.12
CA ARG A 263 -21.03 5.80 -34.39
C ARG A 263 -20.06 6.97 -34.30
N ARG A 264 -20.25 7.86 -33.31
CA ARG A 264 -19.38 9.00 -32.98
C ARG A 264 -18.33 8.66 -31.94
N LEU A 265 -18.14 7.39 -31.56
CA LEU A 265 -17.21 6.97 -30.52
C LEU A 265 -16.16 6.00 -31.06
N GLN A 266 -14.91 6.25 -30.69
CA GLN A 266 -13.82 5.29 -30.75
C GLN A 266 -13.26 5.12 -29.33
N VAL A 267 -13.09 3.89 -28.86
CA VAL A 267 -12.62 3.63 -27.51
C VAL A 267 -11.45 2.66 -27.52
N ASP A 268 -10.32 3.10 -26.99
CA ASP A 268 -9.16 2.25 -26.74
C ASP A 268 -9.12 1.86 -25.26
N PHE A 269 -9.18 0.54 -25.02
CA PHE A 269 -9.02 -0.08 -23.70
C PHE A 269 -7.62 -0.67 -23.61
N VAL A 270 -6.76 -0.04 -22.82
CA VAL A 270 -5.38 -0.45 -22.58
C VAL A 270 -5.23 -0.99 -21.16
N GLY A 271 -4.69 -2.19 -21.06
CA GLY A 271 -4.45 -2.90 -19.80
C GLY A 271 -4.95 -4.33 -19.82
N ALA A 272 -4.51 -5.10 -18.83
CA ALA A 272 -4.91 -6.48 -18.61
C ALA A 272 -5.82 -6.58 -17.37
N GLY A 273 -6.52 -7.69 -17.23
CA GLY A 273 -7.30 -7.99 -16.03
C GLY A 273 -8.23 -9.18 -16.25
N HIS A 274 -8.66 -9.80 -15.15
CA HIS A 274 -9.45 -11.03 -15.19
C HIS A 274 -10.79 -10.87 -15.93
N ALA A 275 -11.38 -9.67 -15.92
CA ALA A 275 -12.67 -9.40 -16.52
C ALA A 275 -12.60 -8.90 -17.99
N LEU A 276 -11.42 -8.84 -18.62
CA LEU A 276 -11.24 -8.27 -19.96
C LEU A 276 -12.14 -8.94 -21.01
N SER A 277 -12.15 -10.28 -21.04
CA SER A 277 -12.95 -11.04 -22.00
C SER A 277 -14.45 -10.80 -21.84
N ASP A 278 -14.91 -10.69 -20.58
CA ASP A 278 -16.31 -10.43 -20.27
C ASP A 278 -16.72 -9.01 -20.66
N TYR A 279 -15.86 -8.02 -20.41
CA TYR A 279 -16.09 -6.63 -20.82
C TYR A 279 -16.16 -6.46 -22.33
N ARG A 280 -15.29 -7.15 -23.07
CA ARG A 280 -15.34 -7.16 -24.54
C ARG A 280 -16.66 -7.72 -25.05
N ARG A 281 -17.13 -8.83 -24.48
CA ARG A 281 -18.43 -9.44 -24.86
C ARG A 281 -19.61 -8.54 -24.47
N ALA A 282 -19.58 -7.95 -23.28
CA ALA A 282 -20.62 -7.04 -22.81
C ALA A 282 -20.73 -5.80 -23.71
N LEU A 283 -19.62 -5.18 -24.09
CA LEU A 283 -19.63 -4.00 -24.97
C LEU A 283 -20.17 -4.32 -26.37
N ALA A 284 -19.77 -5.46 -26.94
CA ALA A 284 -20.28 -5.89 -28.25
C ALA A 284 -21.80 -6.12 -28.23
N ALA A 285 -22.34 -6.56 -27.10
CA ALA A 285 -23.78 -6.76 -26.93
C ALA A 285 -24.54 -5.44 -26.65
N SER A 286 -24.00 -4.57 -25.79
CA SER A 286 -24.73 -3.37 -25.33
C SER A 286 -24.54 -2.15 -26.22
N ALA A 287 -23.41 -2.03 -26.94
CA ALA A 287 -23.09 -0.87 -27.76
C ALA A 287 -22.36 -1.26 -29.07
N PRO A 288 -22.99 -2.07 -29.96
CA PRO A 288 -22.34 -2.62 -31.15
C PRO A 288 -21.89 -1.56 -32.17
N ALA A 289 -22.42 -0.34 -32.11
CA ALA A 289 -22.02 0.77 -32.98
C ALA A 289 -20.73 1.48 -32.53
N VAL A 290 -20.22 1.22 -31.32
CA VAL A 290 -18.99 1.82 -30.79
C VAL A 290 -17.77 1.13 -31.41
N SER A 291 -16.84 1.92 -31.95
CA SER A 291 -15.57 1.40 -32.46
C SER A 291 -14.59 1.14 -31.30
N ALA A 292 -14.59 -0.05 -30.73
CA ALA A 292 -13.77 -0.38 -29.56
C ALA A 292 -12.58 -1.31 -29.86
N LYS A 293 -11.43 -1.04 -29.25
CA LYS A 293 -10.26 -1.92 -29.30
C LYS A 293 -9.72 -2.21 -27.91
N PHE A 294 -9.52 -3.49 -27.61
CA PHE A 294 -8.90 -3.98 -26.38
C PHE A 294 -7.46 -4.39 -26.68
N TRP A 295 -6.50 -3.63 -26.20
CA TRP A 295 -5.08 -3.80 -26.52
C TRP A 295 -4.35 -4.80 -25.62
N GLY A 296 -4.94 -5.15 -24.47
CA GLY A 296 -4.22 -5.87 -23.43
C GLY A 296 -3.15 -4.98 -22.79
N ARG A 297 -2.17 -5.60 -22.11
CA ARG A 297 -1.03 -4.88 -21.53
C ARG A 297 -0.11 -4.39 -22.66
N LEU A 298 0.19 -3.09 -22.67
CA LEU A 298 1.16 -2.49 -23.59
C LEU A 298 2.50 -2.23 -22.87
N PRO A 299 3.63 -2.29 -23.61
CA PRO A 299 4.88 -1.71 -23.14
C PRO A 299 4.73 -0.23 -22.79
N ASN A 300 5.47 0.23 -21.78
CA ASN A 300 5.44 1.61 -21.31
C ASN A 300 5.75 2.65 -22.41
N ALA A 301 6.60 2.31 -23.37
CA ALA A 301 6.90 3.17 -24.52
C ALA A 301 5.68 3.43 -25.42
N ASP A 302 4.79 2.43 -25.57
CA ASP A 302 3.61 2.52 -26.44
C ASP A 302 2.44 3.26 -25.77
N VAL A 303 2.43 3.37 -24.44
CA VAL A 303 1.40 4.10 -23.68
C VAL A 303 1.39 5.57 -24.08
N ALA A 304 2.56 6.21 -24.17
CA ALA A 304 2.68 7.62 -24.57
C ALA A 304 2.14 7.85 -25.99
N HIS A 305 2.39 6.90 -26.91
CA HIS A 305 1.85 6.95 -28.26
C HIS A 305 0.32 6.82 -28.30
N ARG A 306 -0.29 5.99 -27.45
CA ARG A 306 -1.75 5.89 -27.36
C ARG A 306 -2.39 7.13 -26.74
N LEU A 307 -1.78 7.69 -25.69
CA LEU A 307 -2.19 8.97 -25.12
C LEU A 307 -2.20 10.07 -26.19
N ALA A 308 -1.14 10.18 -27.00
CA ALA A 308 -1.05 11.16 -28.08
C ALA A 308 -2.11 10.99 -29.19
N GLN A 309 -2.81 9.85 -29.26
CA GLN A 309 -3.84 9.59 -30.27
C GLN A 309 -5.27 9.74 -29.75
N ALA A 310 -5.46 9.93 -28.45
CA ALA A 310 -6.77 10.10 -27.85
C ALA A 310 -7.15 11.58 -27.74
N ASP A 311 -8.46 11.83 -27.69
CA ASP A 311 -9.04 13.16 -27.43
C ASP A 311 -9.21 13.39 -25.92
N VAL A 312 -9.48 12.31 -25.17
CA VAL A 312 -9.81 12.38 -23.74
C VAL A 312 -9.44 11.07 -23.05
N LEU A 313 -8.86 11.17 -21.86
CA LEU A 313 -8.70 10.03 -20.97
C LEU A 313 -9.95 9.86 -20.11
N VAL A 314 -10.44 8.63 -19.95
CA VAL A 314 -11.51 8.29 -19.00
C VAL A 314 -11.00 7.37 -17.91
N LEU A 315 -11.15 7.78 -16.64
CA LEU A 315 -10.83 6.97 -15.46
C LEU A 315 -12.02 6.97 -14.47
N PRO A 316 -12.99 6.06 -14.63
CA PRO A 316 -14.25 6.07 -13.89
C PRO A 316 -14.21 5.23 -12.62
N SER A 317 -13.06 5.17 -11.93
CA SER A 317 -12.84 4.32 -10.75
C SER A 317 -13.98 4.42 -9.73
N VAL A 318 -14.38 3.27 -9.17
CA VAL A 318 -15.41 3.19 -8.11
C VAL A 318 -14.81 2.93 -6.74
N CYS A 319 -13.54 2.54 -6.68
CA CYS A 319 -12.73 2.65 -5.48
C CYS A 319 -12.01 4.00 -5.45
N PRO A 320 -11.75 4.57 -4.25
CA PRO A 320 -10.91 5.74 -4.15
C PRO A 320 -9.50 5.47 -4.68
N GLU A 321 -9.01 6.34 -5.55
CA GLU A 321 -7.62 6.32 -5.98
C GLU A 321 -6.80 7.32 -5.16
N ASN A 322 -5.47 7.13 -5.10
CA ASN A 322 -4.57 8.11 -4.50
C ASN A 322 -4.19 9.20 -5.52
N GLN A 323 -3.18 8.94 -6.35
CA GLN A 323 -2.75 9.82 -7.43
C GLN A 323 -2.55 8.96 -8.70
N PRO A 324 -3.62 8.69 -9.48
CA PRO A 324 -3.52 7.82 -10.66
C PRO A 324 -2.47 8.29 -11.66
N VAL A 325 -1.47 7.45 -11.92
CA VAL A 325 -0.42 7.77 -12.90
C VAL A 325 -1.00 7.96 -14.30
N SER A 326 -2.06 7.24 -14.68
CA SER A 326 -2.70 7.43 -15.99
C SER A 326 -3.29 8.83 -16.18
N ILE A 327 -3.79 9.46 -15.11
CA ILE A 327 -4.26 10.86 -15.15
C ILE A 327 -3.07 11.80 -15.34
N THR A 328 -2.00 11.65 -14.56
CA THR A 328 -0.83 12.54 -14.69
C THR A 328 -0.19 12.41 -16.07
N GLU A 329 -0.07 11.19 -16.61
CA GLU A 329 0.41 10.91 -17.96
C GLU A 329 -0.46 11.56 -19.04
N ALA A 330 -1.80 11.46 -18.93
CA ALA A 330 -2.70 12.11 -19.86
C ALA A 330 -2.63 13.64 -19.80
N MET A 331 -2.62 14.21 -18.59
CA MET A 331 -2.44 15.66 -18.42
C MET A 331 -1.09 16.12 -18.99
N ALA A 332 -0.04 15.31 -18.85
CA ALA A 332 1.26 15.60 -19.44
C ALA A 332 1.21 15.53 -20.98
N CYS A 333 0.40 14.67 -21.59
CA CYS A 333 0.15 14.72 -23.03
C CYS A 333 -0.80 15.86 -23.46
N GLY A 334 -1.29 16.69 -22.52
CA GLY A 334 -2.25 17.74 -22.81
C GLY A 334 -3.65 17.22 -23.13
N LEU A 335 -4.00 16.04 -22.61
CA LEU A 335 -5.35 15.50 -22.73
C LEU A 335 -6.21 15.98 -21.55
N PRO A 336 -7.46 16.40 -21.81
CA PRO A 336 -8.44 16.53 -20.76
C PRO A 336 -8.80 15.15 -20.18
N VAL A 337 -9.28 15.15 -18.95
CA VAL A 337 -9.64 13.93 -18.22
C VAL A 337 -11.13 13.93 -17.86
N VAL A 338 -11.80 12.82 -18.06
CA VAL A 338 -13.11 12.52 -17.45
C VAL A 338 -12.91 11.46 -16.40
N ALA A 339 -13.21 11.76 -15.14
CA ALA A 339 -12.96 10.81 -14.05
C ALA A 339 -14.02 10.85 -12.96
N SER A 340 -14.03 9.81 -12.13
CA SER A 340 -14.88 9.79 -10.93
C SER A 340 -14.41 10.82 -9.90
N ARG A 341 -15.33 11.54 -9.26
CA ARG A 341 -15.08 12.44 -8.13
C ARG A 341 -14.88 11.63 -6.84
N ILE A 342 -13.78 10.89 -6.75
CA ILE A 342 -13.47 10.01 -5.62
C ILE A 342 -11.97 9.96 -5.34
N GLY A 343 -11.59 9.77 -4.07
CA GLY A 343 -10.19 9.70 -3.68
C GLY A 343 -9.44 11.01 -3.93
N GLY A 344 -8.17 10.93 -4.35
CA GLY A 344 -7.34 12.06 -4.72
C GLY A 344 -7.49 12.51 -6.19
N ILE A 345 -8.40 11.91 -6.97
CA ILE A 345 -8.68 12.35 -8.35
C ILE A 345 -9.02 13.86 -8.42
N PRO A 346 -9.86 14.42 -7.53
CA PRO A 346 -10.19 15.85 -7.55
C PRO A 346 -9.01 16.79 -7.22
N GLU A 347 -7.91 16.28 -6.67
CA GLU A 347 -6.69 17.06 -6.46
C GLU A 347 -5.89 17.23 -7.77
N LEU A 348 -6.02 16.28 -8.70
CA LEU A 348 -5.42 16.34 -10.03
C LEU A 348 -6.33 17.06 -11.03
N VAL A 349 -7.61 16.65 -11.08
CA VAL A 349 -8.57 17.11 -12.09
C VAL A 349 -9.50 18.16 -11.51
N GLU A 350 -9.36 19.39 -12.02
CA GLU A 350 -10.24 20.49 -11.68
C GLU A 350 -11.44 20.50 -12.65
N HIS A 351 -12.64 20.34 -12.08
CA HIS A 351 -13.88 20.21 -12.85
C HIS A 351 -14.14 21.46 -13.70
N GLN A 352 -14.47 21.25 -14.98
CA GLN A 352 -14.69 22.30 -16.00
C GLN A 352 -13.47 23.19 -16.29
N VAL A 353 -12.28 22.81 -15.80
CA VAL A 353 -11.02 23.52 -16.08
C VAL A 353 -10.02 22.61 -16.77
N THR A 354 -9.66 21.49 -16.14
CA THR A 354 -8.70 20.52 -16.72
C THR A 354 -9.39 19.25 -17.22
N GLY A 355 -10.71 19.16 -17.05
CA GLY A 355 -11.47 17.94 -17.28
C GLY A 355 -12.87 18.01 -16.69
N LEU A 356 -13.57 16.88 -16.70
CA LEU A 356 -14.91 16.74 -16.13
C LEU A 356 -14.91 15.63 -15.07
N LEU A 357 -15.75 15.79 -14.05
CA LEU A 357 -15.82 14.89 -12.91
C LEU A 357 -17.25 14.40 -12.75
N ALA A 358 -17.43 13.09 -12.77
CA ALA A 358 -18.72 12.43 -12.56
C ALA A 358 -18.81 11.85 -11.14
N THR A 359 -20.03 11.65 -10.64
CA THR A 359 -20.25 10.90 -9.40
C THR A 359 -19.75 9.46 -9.57
N ALA A 360 -18.96 8.96 -8.63
CA ALA A 360 -18.43 7.60 -8.71
C ALA A 360 -19.57 6.56 -8.72
N GLY A 361 -19.48 5.58 -9.62
CA GLY A 361 -20.52 4.56 -9.77
C GLY A 361 -21.71 4.98 -10.64
N ASP A 362 -21.85 6.25 -10.99
CA ASP A 362 -22.95 6.77 -11.79
C ASP A 362 -22.60 6.80 -13.29
N ALA A 363 -23.05 5.78 -14.02
CA ALA A 363 -22.85 5.67 -15.46
C ALA A 363 -23.58 6.77 -16.26
N ALA A 364 -24.68 7.31 -15.75
CA ALA A 364 -25.41 8.39 -16.42
C ALA A 364 -24.64 9.71 -16.34
N ALA A 365 -24.10 10.04 -15.16
CA ALA A 365 -23.23 11.20 -14.99
C ALA A 365 -21.93 11.08 -15.82
N LEU A 366 -21.37 9.88 -15.91
CA LEU A 366 -20.22 9.60 -16.77
C LEU A 366 -20.56 9.81 -18.25
N ALA A 367 -21.70 9.31 -18.71
CA ALA A 367 -22.18 9.53 -20.07
C ALA A 367 -22.40 11.02 -20.37
N ALA A 368 -22.98 11.78 -19.43
CA ALA A 368 -23.18 13.22 -19.58
C ALA A 368 -21.85 13.98 -19.79
N CYS A 369 -20.78 13.60 -19.08
CA CYS A 369 -19.45 14.19 -19.28
C CYS A 369 -18.88 13.91 -20.68
N LEU A 370 -19.08 12.70 -21.20
CA LEU A 370 -18.63 12.33 -22.55
C LEU A 370 -19.48 12.98 -23.65
N GLN A 371 -20.80 13.06 -23.43
CA GLN A 371 -21.73 13.77 -24.30
C GLN A 371 -21.38 15.25 -24.42
N HIS A 372 -21.00 15.88 -23.31
CA HIS A 372 -20.54 17.25 -23.29
C HIS A 372 -19.38 17.51 -24.26
N TYR A 373 -18.39 16.60 -24.34
CA TYR A 373 -17.31 16.74 -25.32
C TYR A 373 -17.71 16.41 -26.76
N LEU A 374 -18.76 15.61 -26.97
CA LEU A 374 -19.34 15.41 -28.30
C LEU A 374 -20.05 16.68 -28.81
N ASP A 375 -20.64 17.45 -27.91
CA ASP A 375 -21.41 18.66 -28.22
C ASP A 375 -20.53 19.93 -28.23
N HIS A 376 -19.45 19.94 -27.43
CA HIS A 376 -18.53 21.06 -27.29
C HIS A 376 -17.07 20.65 -27.56
N PRO A 377 -16.72 20.17 -28.77
CA PRO A 377 -15.38 19.62 -29.06
C PRO A 377 -14.25 20.65 -28.88
N ALA A 378 -14.52 21.95 -28.99
CA ALA A 378 -13.53 23.00 -28.74
C ALA A 378 -13.00 22.99 -27.29
N GLN A 379 -13.80 22.50 -26.33
CA GLN A 379 -13.37 22.43 -24.93
C GLN A 379 -12.31 21.36 -24.68
N LEU A 380 -12.19 20.34 -25.56
CA LEU A 380 -11.13 19.33 -25.42
C LEU A 380 -9.74 19.99 -25.42
N ALA A 381 -9.51 20.91 -26.37
CA ALA A 381 -8.25 21.63 -26.49
C ALA A 381 -8.02 22.59 -25.31
N ALA A 382 -9.06 23.32 -24.89
CA ALA A 382 -8.97 24.26 -23.77
C ALA A 382 -8.65 23.53 -22.45
N HIS A 383 -9.41 22.47 -22.13
CA HIS A 383 -9.19 21.68 -20.91
C HIS A 383 -7.87 20.91 -20.96
N GLY A 384 -7.47 20.42 -22.12
CA GLY A 384 -6.17 19.76 -22.33
C GLY A 384 -4.98 20.70 -22.11
N ALA A 385 -5.04 21.93 -22.61
CA ALA A 385 -4.02 22.94 -22.36
C ALA A 385 -3.93 23.31 -20.87
N ALA A 386 -5.08 23.50 -20.20
CA ALA A 386 -5.12 23.73 -18.75
C ALA A 386 -4.57 22.54 -17.95
N ALA A 387 -4.88 21.31 -18.37
CA ALA A 387 -4.33 20.09 -17.79
C ALA A 387 -2.79 20.03 -17.91
N ARG A 388 -2.23 20.33 -19.08
CA ARG A 388 -0.78 20.39 -19.31
C ARG A 388 -0.11 21.48 -18.47
N ALA A 389 -0.74 22.65 -18.32
CA ALA A 389 -0.23 23.73 -17.50
C ALA A 389 -0.19 23.33 -16.02
N ARG A 390 -1.28 22.72 -15.52
CA ARG A 390 -1.38 22.27 -14.13
C ARG A 390 -0.34 21.21 -13.77
N ILE A 391 -0.15 20.22 -14.64
CA ILE A 391 0.77 19.09 -14.34
C ILE A 391 2.26 19.49 -14.33
N GLN A 392 2.61 20.69 -14.80
CA GLN A 392 4.00 21.19 -14.69
C GLN A 392 4.49 21.24 -13.24
N ALA A 393 3.60 21.55 -12.29
CA ALA A 393 3.92 21.59 -10.86
C ALA A 393 4.26 20.21 -10.27
N PHE A 394 4.00 19.13 -11.00
CA PHE A 394 4.25 17.74 -10.62
C PHE A 394 5.49 17.17 -11.32
N ALA A 395 6.36 18.02 -11.88
CA ALA A 395 7.60 17.56 -12.50
C ALA A 395 8.41 16.67 -11.56
N LEU A 396 9.00 15.59 -12.09
CA LEU A 396 9.83 14.67 -11.31
C LEU A 396 10.96 15.37 -10.56
N SER A 397 11.58 16.38 -11.17
CA SER A 397 12.61 17.21 -10.52
C SER A 397 12.10 17.90 -9.25
N ALA A 398 10.89 18.46 -9.30
CA ALA A 398 10.29 19.14 -8.15
C ALA A 398 9.99 18.16 -7.01
N GLN A 399 9.57 16.92 -7.33
CA GLN A 399 9.42 15.87 -6.33
C GLN A 399 10.77 15.53 -5.68
N VAL A 400 11.81 15.35 -6.49
CA VAL A 400 13.15 14.99 -6.00
C VAL A 400 13.73 16.10 -5.11
N ASP A 401 13.55 17.38 -5.47
CA ASP A 401 13.98 18.50 -4.63
C ASP A 401 13.32 18.47 -3.24
N GLN A 402 12.02 18.15 -3.18
CA GLN A 402 11.29 18.00 -1.90
C GLN A 402 11.78 16.79 -1.10
N LEU A 403 12.10 15.67 -1.75
CA LEU A 403 12.63 14.47 -1.11
C LEU A 403 14.04 14.71 -0.55
N GLU A 404 14.93 15.35 -1.31
CA GLU A 404 16.27 15.71 -0.85
C GLU A 404 16.20 16.61 0.39
N ALA A 405 15.31 17.60 0.39
CA ALA A 405 15.07 18.46 1.54
C ALA A 405 14.56 17.69 2.76
N LEU A 406 13.65 16.73 2.55
CA LEU A 406 13.12 15.86 3.61
C LEU A 406 14.19 14.91 4.19
N PHE A 407 15.02 14.33 3.33
CA PHE A 407 16.09 13.41 3.72
C PHE A 407 17.23 14.10 4.48
N ALA A 408 17.44 15.39 4.22
CA ALA A 408 18.41 16.21 4.94
C ALA A 408 17.91 16.70 6.32
N ALA A 409 16.60 16.61 6.59
CA ALA A 409 16.01 17.12 7.82
C ALA A 409 16.36 16.24 9.05
N PRO A 410 16.49 16.82 10.26
CA PRO A 410 16.71 16.05 11.48
C PRO A 410 15.62 15.02 11.73
N VAL A 411 16.04 13.82 12.15
CA VAL A 411 15.14 12.68 12.36
C VAL A 411 14.71 12.59 13.82
N PRO A 412 13.41 12.73 14.14
CA PRO A 412 12.94 12.45 15.49
C PRO A 412 12.97 10.93 15.75
N PRO A 413 13.35 10.49 16.96
CA PRO A 413 13.28 9.07 17.31
C PRO A 413 11.81 8.59 17.31
N PRO A 414 11.52 7.40 16.78
CA PRO A 414 10.18 6.85 16.85
C PRO A 414 9.77 6.52 18.29
N PRO A 415 8.47 6.46 18.60
CA PRO A 415 8.00 6.14 19.94
C PRO A 415 8.32 4.67 20.24
N ALA A 416 8.75 4.39 21.47
CA ALA A 416 8.84 3.01 21.93
C ALA A 416 7.43 2.41 22.00
N ALA A 417 7.22 1.29 21.32
CA ALA A 417 5.95 0.58 21.33
C ALA A 417 6.16 -0.88 21.71
N LEU A 418 5.39 -1.32 22.70
CA LEU A 418 5.43 -2.68 23.23
C LEU A 418 4.77 -3.64 22.23
N ALA A 419 5.52 -4.60 21.69
CA ALA A 419 4.93 -5.74 20.98
C ALA A 419 4.60 -6.86 21.96
N VAL A 420 3.35 -7.32 21.94
CA VAL A 420 2.88 -8.50 22.67
C VAL A 420 2.74 -9.65 21.68
N ALA A 421 3.62 -10.65 21.79
CA ALA A 421 3.57 -11.82 20.95
C ALA A 421 2.48 -12.78 21.43
N CYS A 422 1.52 -13.11 20.58
CA CYS A 422 0.42 -14.02 20.91
C CYS A 422 0.62 -15.38 20.24
N HIS A 423 0.70 -16.44 21.04
CA HIS A 423 0.73 -17.83 20.56
C HIS A 423 -0.67 -18.46 20.69
N GLY A 424 -1.14 -19.05 19.60
CA GLY A 424 -2.47 -19.66 19.51
C GLY A 424 -3.60 -18.64 19.28
N ARG A 425 -4.83 -19.17 19.10
CA ARG A 425 -6.03 -18.37 18.83
C ARG A 425 -6.65 -17.91 20.15
N PRO A 426 -6.69 -16.60 20.44
CA PRO A 426 -7.36 -16.12 21.64
C PRO A 426 -8.87 -16.31 21.53
N HIS A 427 -9.52 -16.65 22.66
CA HIS A 427 -10.97 -16.55 22.77
C HIS A 427 -11.38 -15.08 22.83
N ALA A 428 -12.52 -14.71 22.23
CA ALA A 428 -12.96 -13.31 22.13
C ALA A 428 -13.06 -12.66 23.52
N SER A 429 -13.67 -13.35 24.49
CA SER A 429 -13.78 -12.84 25.86
C SER A 429 -12.41 -12.62 26.51
N THR A 430 -11.46 -13.55 26.42
CA THR A 430 -10.12 -13.37 26.99
C THR A 430 -9.37 -12.24 26.29
N PHE A 431 -9.45 -12.16 24.96
CA PHE A 431 -8.81 -11.09 24.19
C PHE A 431 -9.25 -9.71 24.66
N ASP A 432 -10.54 -9.48 24.84
CA ASP A 432 -11.04 -8.18 25.30
C ASP A 432 -10.63 -7.84 26.74
N HIS A 433 -10.49 -8.84 27.62
CA HIS A 433 -9.97 -8.61 28.97
C HIS A 433 -8.49 -8.25 28.94
N VAL A 434 -7.67 -9.03 28.23
CA VAL A 434 -6.23 -8.81 28.11
C VAL A 434 -5.95 -7.47 27.41
N ARG A 435 -6.66 -7.19 26.31
CA ARG A 435 -6.56 -5.91 25.58
C ARG A 435 -6.87 -4.70 26.48
N ARG A 436 -7.93 -4.77 27.29
CA ARG A 436 -8.31 -3.70 28.25
C ARG A 436 -7.29 -3.53 29.37
N ALA A 437 -6.70 -4.61 29.87
CA ALA A 437 -5.67 -4.55 30.90
C ALA A 437 -4.40 -3.79 30.46
N PHE A 438 -4.15 -3.76 29.15
CA PHE A 438 -3.01 -3.11 28.51
C PHE A 438 -3.34 -1.73 27.89
N ASP A 439 -4.54 -1.20 28.13
CA ASP A 439 -5.07 0.04 27.51
C ASP A 439 -4.90 0.07 25.97
N ALA A 440 -5.03 -1.10 25.33
CA ALA A 440 -4.73 -1.25 23.92
C ALA A 440 -5.98 -0.95 23.07
N PRO A 441 -6.02 0.12 22.27
CA PRO A 441 -7.13 0.41 21.37
C PRO A 441 -7.17 -0.54 20.16
N PRO A 442 -8.31 -0.63 19.44
CA PRO A 442 -8.36 -1.26 18.11
C PRO A 442 -7.44 -0.52 17.11
N PHE A 443 -7.23 -1.13 15.93
CA PHE A 443 -6.27 -0.66 14.91
C PHE A 443 -6.38 0.81 14.50
N ALA A 444 -7.56 1.44 14.65
CA ALA A 444 -7.78 2.87 14.37
C ALA A 444 -6.86 3.84 15.14
N ALA A 445 -6.03 3.34 16.06
CA ALA A 445 -5.07 4.09 16.83
C ALA A 445 -3.61 3.75 16.46
N LEU A 446 -3.27 3.75 15.15
CA LEU A 446 -1.88 4.02 14.77
C LEU A 446 -1.39 5.26 15.55
N GLY A 447 -0.10 5.33 15.87
CA GLY A 447 0.48 6.52 16.49
C GLY A 447 0.13 6.83 17.96
N LYS A 448 -0.81 6.15 18.65
CA LYS A 448 -0.98 6.30 20.13
C LYS A 448 0.32 5.83 20.81
N PRO A 449 1.17 6.74 21.34
CA PRO A 449 2.48 6.35 21.87
C PRO A 449 2.31 5.41 23.06
N GLY A 450 3.17 4.39 23.16
CA GLY A 450 3.14 3.42 24.26
C GLY A 450 2.02 2.37 24.23
N ALA A 451 1.03 2.50 23.33
CA ALA A 451 -0.02 1.48 23.20
C ALA A 451 0.56 0.17 22.65
N PRO A 452 0.27 -0.99 23.26
CA PRO A 452 0.82 -2.24 22.80
C PRO A 452 0.18 -2.71 21.49
N ALA A 453 0.95 -3.46 20.71
CA ALA A 453 0.52 -4.13 19.50
C ALA A 453 0.50 -5.65 19.70
N TRP A 454 -0.61 -6.27 19.31
CA TRP A 454 -0.82 -7.71 19.43
C TRP A 454 -0.39 -8.39 18.15
N VAL A 455 0.69 -9.16 18.20
CA VAL A 455 1.32 -9.73 17.01
C VAL A 455 1.33 -11.25 17.12
N PRO A 456 1.01 -11.99 16.05
CA PRO A 456 1.20 -13.44 16.03
C PRO A 456 2.64 -13.79 16.40
N ALA A 457 2.82 -14.71 17.34
CA ALA A 457 4.15 -15.01 17.83
C ALA A 457 5.05 -15.43 16.67
N GLN A 458 4.60 -16.26 15.72
CA GLN A 458 5.42 -16.68 14.58
C GLN A 458 5.98 -15.54 13.70
N TRP A 459 5.45 -14.33 13.78
CA TRP A 459 5.92 -13.18 13.00
C TRP A 459 7.03 -12.39 13.70
N LEU A 460 7.42 -12.78 14.91
CA LEU A 460 8.43 -12.10 15.72
C LEU A 460 9.53 -13.05 16.19
N ALA A 461 10.76 -12.56 16.17
CA ALA A 461 11.81 -13.10 17.02
C ALA A 461 11.54 -12.75 18.49
N PRO A 462 11.90 -13.61 19.47
CA PRO A 462 11.67 -13.34 20.90
C PRO A 462 12.18 -11.98 21.38
N GLN A 463 13.30 -11.51 20.84
CA GLN A 463 13.96 -10.26 21.21
C GLN A 463 13.11 -9.03 20.85
N GLN A 464 12.29 -9.14 19.80
CA GLN A 464 11.45 -8.05 19.28
C GLN A 464 10.18 -7.82 20.12
N ALA A 465 9.78 -8.80 20.92
CA ALA A 465 8.61 -8.73 21.77
C ALA A 465 8.98 -8.27 23.19
N GLY A 466 8.05 -7.57 23.83
CA GLY A 466 8.14 -7.29 25.26
C GLY A 466 7.67 -8.45 26.13
N LEU A 467 6.72 -9.26 25.65
CA LEU A 467 6.22 -10.45 26.34
C LEU A 467 5.61 -11.47 25.37
N LEU A 468 5.55 -12.73 25.80
CA LEU A 468 4.77 -13.79 25.15
C LEU A 468 3.45 -14.02 25.90
N TRP A 469 2.33 -13.96 25.18
CA TRP A 469 1.04 -14.43 25.65
C TRP A 469 0.68 -15.74 24.94
N VAL A 470 0.57 -16.82 25.71
CA VAL A 470 0.08 -18.12 25.24
C VAL A 470 -1.42 -18.17 25.47
N ALA A 471 -2.18 -17.73 24.46
CA ALA A 471 -3.62 -17.60 24.49
C ALA A 471 -4.33 -18.95 24.28
N ASP A 472 -3.72 -19.82 23.48
CA ASP A 472 -4.13 -21.21 23.27
C ASP A 472 -2.87 -22.02 22.89
N ALA A 473 -2.91 -23.34 23.07
CA ALA A 473 -1.79 -24.23 22.79
C ALA A 473 -2.17 -25.41 21.87
N PRO A 474 -2.76 -25.15 20.68
CA PRO A 474 -2.93 -26.19 19.67
C PRO A 474 -1.54 -26.66 19.24
N GLY A 475 -1.19 -27.90 19.58
CA GLY A 475 0.18 -28.40 19.44
C GLY A 475 1.06 -28.04 20.64
N ARG A 476 0.80 -28.70 21.78
CA ARG A 476 1.48 -28.54 23.08
C ARG A 476 3.01 -28.33 22.98
N GLN A 477 3.68 -29.10 22.11
CA GLN A 477 5.13 -29.02 21.91
C GLN A 477 5.57 -27.67 21.32
N ALA A 478 4.83 -27.13 20.35
CA ALA A 478 5.12 -25.83 19.76
C ALA A 478 4.98 -24.70 20.78
N ALA A 479 3.95 -24.75 21.62
CA ALA A 479 3.77 -23.79 22.72
C ALA A 479 4.94 -23.84 23.71
N LEU A 480 5.36 -25.04 24.14
CA LEU A 480 6.51 -25.21 25.06
C LEU A 480 7.82 -24.73 24.44
N ALA A 481 8.07 -25.04 23.17
CA ALA A 481 9.24 -24.54 22.45
C ALA A 481 9.27 -23.01 22.43
N ARG A 482 8.10 -22.38 22.19
CA ARG A 482 7.96 -20.92 22.22
C ARG A 482 8.22 -20.33 23.60
N ILE A 483 7.65 -20.93 24.64
CA ILE A 483 7.87 -20.51 26.04
C ILE A 483 9.36 -20.57 26.37
N LYS A 484 10.03 -21.68 26.08
CA LYS A 484 11.47 -21.85 26.29
C LYS A 484 12.29 -20.79 25.54
N ALA A 485 11.97 -20.53 24.27
CA ALA A 485 12.67 -19.52 23.46
C ALA A 485 12.53 -18.10 24.03
N TYR A 486 11.33 -17.72 24.51
CA TYR A 486 11.11 -16.40 25.11
C TYR A 486 11.78 -16.26 26.47
N ARG A 487 11.80 -17.34 27.28
CA ARG A 487 12.52 -17.36 28.55
C ARG A 487 14.04 -17.27 28.36
N ALA A 488 14.58 -17.97 27.36
CA ALA A 488 15.99 -17.84 27.00
C ALA A 488 16.37 -16.41 26.59
N ALA A 489 15.42 -15.63 26.04
CA ALA A 489 15.57 -14.22 25.74
C ALA A 489 15.19 -13.27 26.91
N ALA A 490 15.06 -13.82 28.14
CA ALA A 490 14.65 -13.11 29.35
C ALA A 490 13.32 -12.35 29.23
N LYS A 491 12.38 -12.86 28.43
CA LYS A 491 11.06 -12.24 28.24
C LYS A 491 10.01 -12.85 29.17
N PRO A 492 9.11 -12.04 29.76
CA PRO A 492 7.99 -12.54 30.54
C PRO A 492 7.03 -13.36 29.67
N VAL A 493 6.41 -14.36 30.31
CA VAL A 493 5.40 -15.23 29.68
C VAL A 493 4.11 -15.16 30.47
N LEU A 494 3.04 -14.84 29.76
CA LEU A 494 1.65 -14.88 30.20
C LEU A 494 0.96 -16.11 29.61
N LEU A 495 0.31 -16.90 30.44
CA LEU A 495 -0.36 -18.14 30.08
C LEU A 495 -1.85 -18.02 30.38
N ASP A 496 -2.70 -18.24 29.38
CA ASP A 496 -4.14 -18.36 29.62
C ASP A 496 -4.45 -19.58 30.51
N GLU A 497 -5.38 -19.45 31.44
CA GLU A 497 -5.72 -20.50 32.42
C GLU A 497 -6.08 -21.84 31.78
N ARG A 498 -6.62 -21.84 30.55
CA ARG A 498 -6.93 -23.05 29.80
C ARG A 498 -5.69 -23.90 29.52
N ASN A 499 -4.51 -23.27 29.60
CA ASN A 499 -3.21 -23.88 29.32
C ASN A 499 -2.39 -24.21 30.58
N VAL A 500 -2.95 -24.12 31.80
CA VAL A 500 -2.20 -24.39 33.07
C VAL A 500 -1.52 -25.75 33.12
N ARG A 501 -2.01 -26.74 32.35
CA ARG A 501 -1.37 -28.06 32.23
C ARG A 501 0.05 -28.00 31.65
N LEU A 502 0.41 -26.93 30.92
CA LEU A 502 1.77 -26.69 30.43
C LEU A 502 2.78 -26.46 31.56
N LEU A 503 2.33 -25.92 32.70
CA LEU A 503 3.20 -25.63 33.85
C LEU A 503 3.89 -26.88 34.42
N ARG A 504 3.30 -28.07 34.25
CA ARG A 504 3.90 -29.34 34.69
C ARG A 504 5.22 -29.68 33.97
N GLN A 505 5.58 -28.94 32.93
CA GLN A 505 6.77 -29.16 32.11
C GLN A 505 7.67 -27.92 32.05
N LEU A 506 7.44 -26.97 32.97
CA LEU A 506 8.16 -25.71 33.08
C LEU A 506 8.66 -25.60 34.51
N ASP A 507 9.93 -25.30 34.69
CA ASP A 507 10.56 -25.22 36.01
C ASP A 507 10.44 -23.80 36.63
N ASP A 508 9.87 -22.84 35.88
CA ASP A 508 9.87 -21.40 36.21
C ASP A 508 8.46 -20.82 36.45
N ALA A 509 8.40 -19.70 37.19
CA ALA A 509 7.18 -18.94 37.44
C ALA A 509 6.59 -18.33 36.15
N VAL A 510 5.36 -18.71 35.80
CA VAL A 510 4.58 -18.15 34.67
C VAL A 510 3.34 -17.45 35.22
N LEU A 511 2.95 -16.33 34.61
CA LEU A 511 1.77 -15.59 35.03
C LEU A 511 0.52 -16.18 34.38
N ILE A 512 -0.51 -16.46 35.18
CA ILE A 512 -1.75 -17.07 34.70
C ILE A 512 -2.81 -15.98 34.52
N CYS A 513 -3.40 -15.90 33.32
CA CYS A 513 -4.58 -15.10 33.01
C CYS A 513 -5.83 -15.95 33.23
N ARG A 514 -6.62 -15.68 34.29
CA ARG A 514 -7.92 -16.32 34.54
C ARG A 514 -9.08 -15.48 33.99
N GLY A 515 -10.09 -16.14 33.44
CA GLY A 515 -11.29 -15.49 32.91
C GLY A 515 -12.14 -14.80 33.99
N ALA A 516 -12.90 -13.79 33.54
CA ALA A 516 -13.96 -12.99 34.19
C ALA A 516 -13.82 -12.45 35.63
N HIS A 517 -13.12 -13.08 36.57
CA HIS A 517 -13.21 -12.67 37.99
C HIS A 517 -11.89 -12.50 38.76
N GLU A 518 -10.74 -12.99 38.30
CA GLU A 518 -9.52 -12.88 39.12
C GLU A 518 -8.27 -12.54 38.27
N HIS A 519 -7.56 -11.48 38.71
CA HIS A 519 -6.18 -11.09 38.36
C HIS A 519 -5.95 -9.87 37.46
N ALA A 520 -6.76 -8.82 37.53
CA ALA A 520 -6.29 -7.48 37.13
C ALA A 520 -5.02 -7.01 37.91
N LEU A 521 -4.74 -7.62 39.08
CA LEU A 521 -3.62 -7.29 39.98
C LEU A 521 -2.24 -7.79 39.51
N ALA A 522 -2.14 -8.97 38.88
CA ALA A 522 -0.86 -9.51 38.40
C ALA A 522 -0.34 -8.79 37.13
N PHE A 523 -1.26 -8.29 36.30
CA PHE A 523 -0.94 -7.55 35.07
C PHE A 523 -0.35 -6.16 35.33
N LYS A 524 -0.86 -5.42 36.32
CA LYS A 524 -0.29 -4.10 36.68
C LYS A 524 1.12 -4.21 37.28
N ALA A 525 1.44 -5.31 37.99
CA ALA A 525 2.76 -5.55 38.55
C ALA A 525 3.82 -5.88 37.48
N LEU A 526 3.45 -6.58 36.39
CA LEU A 526 4.28 -6.78 35.19
C LEU A 526 4.67 -5.46 34.51
N LEU A 527 3.78 -4.46 34.61
CA LEU A 527 3.91 -3.14 34.02
C LEU A 527 4.43 -2.09 35.02
N GLY A 528 4.88 -2.51 36.22
CA GLY A 528 5.65 -1.65 37.13
C GLY A 528 6.76 -0.95 36.34
N PRO A 529 7.05 0.32 36.67
CA PRO A 529 7.35 1.36 35.69
C PRO A 529 8.27 0.77 34.64
N ILE A 530 7.75 0.58 33.42
CA ILE A 530 8.52 0.08 32.28
C ILE A 530 9.61 1.13 32.06
N ALA A 531 10.71 0.95 32.79
CA ALA A 531 11.92 1.71 32.68
C ALA A 531 12.45 1.34 31.32
N ILE A 532 12.32 2.28 30.39
CA ILE A 532 13.23 2.40 29.27
C ILE A 532 14.61 2.47 29.93
N SER A 533 15.29 1.33 30.03
CA SER A 533 16.59 1.22 30.65
C SER A 533 17.59 2.04 29.84
N SER A 534 17.89 3.25 30.31
CA SER A 534 19.19 3.88 30.05
C SER A 534 20.28 2.99 30.66
N PRO A 535 21.41 2.76 29.98
CA PRO A 535 22.42 1.84 30.49
C PRO A 535 23.16 2.44 31.69
N ALA A 536 23.52 1.53 32.60
CA ALA A 536 24.48 1.66 33.70
C ALA A 536 24.12 2.60 34.88
N LEU A 537 24.10 2.04 36.10
CA LEU A 537 25.27 2.00 36.97
C LEU A 537 25.05 1.05 38.16
N VAL A 538 26.04 0.19 38.38
CA VAL A 538 26.35 -0.58 39.60
C VAL A 538 26.94 0.40 40.65
N PRO A 539 26.93 0.13 41.96
CA PRO A 539 26.53 -1.08 42.69
C PRO A 539 25.22 -0.99 43.49
#